data_AF-A0A0Q7YG45-F1
#
_entry.id   AF-A0A0Q7YG45-F1
#
_cell.length_a   1.000
_cell.length_b   1.000
_cell.length_c   1.000
_cell.angle_alpha   90.00
_cell.angle_beta   90.00
_cell.angle_gamma   90.00
#
_symmetry.space_group_name_H-M   'P 1'
#
loop_
_entity.id
_entity.type
_entity.pdbx_description
1 polymer ?
#
loop_
_entity_poly.entity_id
_entity_poly.type
_entity_poly.pdbx_seq_one_letter_code
_entity_poly.pdbx_strand_id
1 'polypeptide(L)'
;MFWKKKQEQDLKTDEPLMAAEPIEPGSKSTQAELEEAAKKLAASLRTYAEASYAAKKAVPDEELTAAHYKVQIARKIATEGRIAYALGRCLPEHMAHWHAWSQRDDFMDRVGFEATEIKATRTTEEDGVRKVVVNTNDFTFRDRQYRLVFRDSGVSSSPDDHVHIGEVHFYAGESRVAKFDVTKDLMKEYSEWQFADLTGFRVGTWMQEVLDMAAEIEASRAQKMNSFSDDRARQAADEIDLG
;
A
#
# COMPACT_ATOMS: atom_id res chain seq x y z
N MET A 1 3.51 89.80 76.47
CA MET A 1 3.51 89.78 74.99
C MET A 1 2.67 88.60 74.55
N PHE A 2 1.44 88.84 74.03
CA PHE A 2 1.07 88.65 72.61
C PHE A 2 1.48 87.25 72.10
N TRP A 3 0.63 86.28 71.72
CA TRP A 3 -0.76 86.28 71.24
C TRP A 3 -1.44 84.88 71.41
N LYS A 4 -2.78 84.89 71.40
CA LYS A 4 -3.79 83.79 71.34
C LYS A 4 -3.47 82.70 70.28
N LYS A 5 -3.96 81.45 70.35
CA LYS A 5 -5.37 80.97 70.37
C LYS A 5 -5.36 79.43 70.59
N LYS A 6 -5.97 78.85 71.64
CA LYS A 6 -7.30 78.15 71.67
C LYS A 6 -7.58 77.28 70.42
N GLN A 7 -8.04 76.01 70.48
CA GLN A 7 -8.83 75.29 71.49
C GLN A 7 -8.97 73.80 71.10
N GLU A 8 -9.05 72.91 72.12
CA GLU A 8 -9.95 71.72 72.27
C GLU A 8 -9.90 70.62 71.19
N GLN A 9 -10.02 69.32 71.41
CA GLN A 9 -10.46 68.36 72.45
C GLN A 9 -10.17 66.98 71.79
N ASP A 10 -10.01 65.80 72.38
CA ASP A 10 -10.35 65.23 73.68
C ASP A 10 -9.73 63.81 73.75
N LEU A 11 -9.48 63.33 74.98
CA LEU A 11 -9.47 61.92 75.45
C LEU A 11 -8.41 60.95 74.87
N LYS A 12 -7.33 60.62 75.60
CA LYS A 12 -7.22 59.53 76.62
C LYS A 12 -7.60 58.14 76.08
N THR A 13 -6.86 57.04 76.23
CA THR A 13 -5.77 56.64 77.13
C THR A 13 -5.47 55.13 76.85
N ASP A 14 -4.24 54.71 77.15
CA ASP A 14 -3.76 53.33 77.43
C ASP A 14 -3.59 52.27 76.32
N GLU A 15 -2.31 52.11 75.95
CA GLU A 15 -1.64 50.80 75.74
C GLU A 15 -1.75 49.91 77.01
N PRO A 16 -1.48 48.57 77.02
CA PRO A 16 -0.41 47.92 76.23
C PRO A 16 -0.62 46.43 75.85
N LEU A 17 0.41 45.85 75.20
CA LEU A 17 0.92 44.46 75.26
C LEU A 17 0.95 43.67 73.93
N MET A 18 2.19 43.56 73.42
CA MET A 18 2.91 42.37 72.95
C MET A 18 2.18 41.30 72.10
N ALA A 19 2.69 41.08 70.88
CA ALA A 19 3.09 39.76 70.36
C ALA A 19 3.73 39.91 68.96
N ALA A 20 4.81 39.18 68.70
CA ALA A 20 5.47 39.11 67.41
C ALA A 20 4.83 38.04 66.50
N GLU A 21 5.14 38.18 65.20
CA GLU A 21 4.98 37.24 64.07
C GLU A 21 3.63 37.25 63.34
N PRO A 22 3.53 36.80 62.05
CA PRO A 22 4.56 36.36 61.09
C PRO A 22 4.46 37.05 59.71
N ILE A 23 5.54 37.00 58.91
CA ILE A 23 5.52 37.38 57.49
C ILE A 23 4.76 36.29 56.73
N GLU A 24 3.53 36.60 56.27
CA GLU A 24 2.77 35.71 55.37
C GLU A 24 3.32 35.72 53.93
N PRO A 25 3.22 34.58 53.21
CA PRO A 25 3.92 34.33 51.96
C PRO A 25 3.24 35.01 50.76
N GLY A 26 4.06 35.57 49.88
CA GLY A 26 3.62 36.20 48.64
C GLY A 26 3.01 35.24 47.60
N SER A 27 1.98 35.77 46.93
CA SER A 27 1.54 35.53 45.55
C SER A 27 1.13 34.11 45.12
N LYS A 28 -0.14 33.75 45.37
CA LYS A 28 -0.88 32.74 44.57
C LYS A 28 -1.71 33.35 43.42
N SER A 29 -1.98 34.66 43.41
CA SER A 29 -2.91 35.26 42.43
C SER A 29 -2.29 35.45 41.04
N THR A 30 -1.04 35.89 40.95
CA THR A 30 -0.36 36.13 39.65
C THR A 30 -0.14 34.86 38.84
N GLN A 31 0.10 33.73 39.49
CA GLN A 31 0.30 32.45 38.79
C GLN A 31 -1.03 31.89 38.26
N ALA A 32 -2.10 31.99 39.04
CA ALA A 32 -3.45 31.60 38.60
C ALA A 32 -3.95 32.47 37.44
N GLU A 33 -3.68 33.77 37.46
CA GLU A 33 -4.01 34.71 36.38
C GLU A 33 -3.22 34.41 35.09
N LEU A 34 -1.94 34.06 35.20
CA LEU A 34 -1.11 33.64 34.07
C LEU A 34 -1.58 32.31 33.47
N GLU A 35 -1.98 31.35 34.31
CA GLU A 35 -2.55 30.08 33.85
C GLU A 35 -3.90 30.28 33.14
N GLU A 36 -4.75 31.19 33.64
CA GLU A 36 -6.02 31.52 33.00
C GLU A 36 -5.80 32.24 31.65
N ALA A 37 -4.84 33.17 31.59
CA ALA A 37 -4.45 33.84 30.35
C ALA A 37 -3.87 32.86 29.32
N ALA A 38 -3.02 31.92 29.76
CA ALA A 38 -2.46 30.87 28.91
C ALA A 38 -3.56 29.94 28.36
N LYS A 39 -4.54 29.55 29.20
CA LYS A 39 -5.70 28.76 28.75
C LYS A 39 -6.55 29.51 27.73
N LYS A 40 -6.81 30.80 27.93
CA LYS A 40 -7.56 31.64 26.97
C LYS A 40 -6.82 31.80 25.65
N LEU A 41 -5.50 31.98 25.69
CA LEU A 41 -4.67 32.05 24.49
C LEU A 41 -4.63 30.72 23.74
N ALA A 42 -4.42 29.61 24.45
CA ALA A 42 -4.42 28.27 23.86
C ALA A 42 -5.77 27.93 23.22
N ALA A 43 -6.88 28.27 23.87
CA ALA A 43 -8.22 28.10 23.30
C ALA A 43 -8.40 28.94 22.03
N SER A 44 -7.96 30.21 22.05
CA SER A 44 -8.06 31.10 20.88
C SER A 44 -7.21 30.61 19.70
N LEU A 45 -5.99 30.16 19.96
CA LEU A 45 -5.11 29.57 18.95
C LEU A 45 -5.68 28.27 18.39
N ARG A 46 -6.31 27.44 19.24
CA ARG A 46 -6.99 26.22 18.81
C ARG A 46 -8.17 26.53 17.89
N THR A 47 -9.03 27.47 18.28
CA THR A 47 -10.15 27.92 17.44
C THR A 47 -9.67 28.48 16.11
N TYR A 48 -8.59 29.28 16.11
CA TYR A 48 -7.99 29.78 14.88
C TYR A 48 -7.43 28.66 14.01
N ALA A 49 -6.73 27.69 14.61
CA ALA A 49 -6.20 26.54 13.89
C ALA A 49 -7.32 25.70 13.26
N GLU A 50 -8.37 25.38 14.03
CA GLU A 50 -9.55 24.65 13.54
C GLU A 50 -10.26 25.40 12.40
N ALA A 51 -10.41 26.73 12.51
CA ALA A 51 -10.96 27.56 11.44
C ALA A 51 -10.05 27.61 10.21
N SER A 52 -8.73 27.68 10.38
CA SER A 52 -7.74 27.65 9.30
C SER A 52 -7.73 26.29 8.59
N TYR A 53 -7.83 25.19 9.34
CA TYR A 53 -7.96 23.84 8.79
C TYR A 53 -9.29 23.67 8.05
N ALA A 54 -10.39 24.18 8.59
CA ALA A 54 -11.70 24.14 7.93
C ALA A 54 -11.72 24.98 6.64
N ALA A 55 -11.09 26.15 6.64
CA ALA A 55 -10.96 27.00 5.46
C ALA A 55 -10.03 26.39 4.38
N LYS A 56 -9.07 25.56 4.80
CA LYS A 56 -8.17 24.83 3.90
C LYS A 56 -8.70 23.46 3.47
N LYS A 57 -9.73 22.92 4.15
CA LYS A 57 -10.44 21.73 3.67
C LYS A 57 -11.14 22.14 2.37
N ALA A 58 -10.64 21.62 1.25
CA ALA A 58 -11.32 21.72 -0.02
C ALA A 58 -12.76 21.22 0.14
N VAL A 59 -13.71 21.90 -0.51
CA VAL A 59 -15.10 21.44 -0.58
C VAL A 59 -15.08 19.98 -1.03
N PRO A 60 -15.79 19.07 -0.33
CA PRO A 60 -15.84 17.67 -0.73
C PRO A 60 -16.31 17.58 -2.18
N ASP A 61 -15.40 17.15 -3.04
CA ASP A 61 -15.70 16.86 -4.43
C ASP A 61 -16.39 15.50 -4.46
N GLU A 62 -17.71 15.53 -4.68
CA GLU A 62 -18.54 14.32 -4.75
C GLU A 62 -18.08 13.40 -5.89
N GLU A 63 -17.54 13.95 -6.97
CA GLU A 63 -17.00 13.18 -8.11
C GLU A 63 -15.71 12.44 -7.70
N LEU A 64 -14.79 13.11 -6.99
CA LEU A 64 -13.60 12.47 -6.44
C LEU A 64 -13.96 11.39 -5.40
N THR A 65 -14.95 11.65 -4.56
CA THR A 65 -15.42 10.67 -3.56
C THR A 65 -16.02 9.44 -4.24
N ALA A 66 -16.85 9.64 -5.27
CA ALA A 66 -17.41 8.55 -6.07
C ALA A 66 -16.32 7.77 -6.83
N ALA A 67 -15.30 8.45 -7.36
CA ALA A 67 -14.16 7.84 -8.02
C ALA A 67 -13.34 6.97 -7.04
N HIS A 68 -13.03 7.48 -5.84
CA HIS A 68 -12.36 6.70 -4.79
C HIS A 68 -13.16 5.48 -4.39
N TYR A 69 -14.48 5.63 -4.22
CA TYR A 69 -15.35 4.50 -3.89
C TYR A 69 -15.36 3.43 -4.99
N LYS A 70 -15.41 3.85 -6.27
CA LYS A 70 -15.33 2.94 -7.42
C LYS A 70 -14.00 2.18 -7.45
N VAL A 71 -12.88 2.87 -7.22
CA VAL A 71 -11.55 2.24 -7.15
C VAL A 71 -11.47 1.26 -5.97
N GLN A 72 -12.01 1.62 -4.80
CA GLN A 72 -12.04 0.74 -3.64
C GLN A 72 -12.84 -0.54 -3.90
N ILE A 73 -14.03 -0.44 -4.53
CA ILE A 73 -14.80 -1.61 -4.91
C ILE A 73 -14.02 -2.47 -5.91
N ALA A 74 -13.44 -1.87 -6.94
CA ALA A 74 -12.68 -2.60 -7.95
C ALA A 74 -11.46 -3.31 -7.34
N ARG A 75 -10.74 -2.64 -6.43
CA ARG A 75 -9.63 -3.22 -5.68
C ARG A 75 -10.11 -4.38 -4.81
N LYS A 76 -11.23 -4.22 -4.10
CA LYS A 76 -11.83 -5.27 -3.27
C LYS A 76 -12.18 -6.50 -4.11
N ILE A 77 -12.82 -6.32 -5.26
CA ILE A 77 -13.12 -7.42 -6.19
C ILE A 77 -11.83 -8.10 -6.66
N ALA A 78 -10.82 -7.33 -7.04
CA ALA A 78 -9.56 -7.88 -7.52
C ALA A 78 -8.82 -8.67 -6.44
N THR A 79 -8.77 -8.17 -5.21
CA THR A 79 -8.05 -8.82 -4.09
C THR A 79 -8.82 -10.00 -3.52
N GLU A 80 -10.10 -9.81 -3.16
CA GLU A 80 -10.91 -10.87 -2.54
C GLU A 80 -11.27 -11.96 -3.54
N GLY A 81 -11.49 -11.60 -4.81
CA GLY A 81 -11.74 -12.53 -5.90
C GLY A 81 -10.47 -13.23 -6.43
N ARG A 82 -9.31 -13.04 -5.80
CA ARG A 82 -8.00 -13.59 -6.21
C ARG A 82 -7.51 -13.22 -7.63
N ILE A 83 -8.17 -12.29 -8.32
CA ILE A 83 -7.70 -11.79 -9.62
C ILE A 83 -6.33 -11.11 -9.51
N ALA A 84 -6.12 -10.34 -8.44
CA ALA A 84 -4.85 -9.70 -8.13
C ALA A 84 -3.72 -10.72 -7.94
N TYR A 85 -4.04 -11.89 -7.37
CA TYR A 85 -3.08 -12.99 -7.26
C TYR A 85 -2.79 -13.63 -8.63
N ALA A 86 -3.85 -13.96 -9.38
CA ALA A 86 -3.72 -14.60 -10.69
C ALA A 86 -2.92 -13.74 -11.66
N LEU A 87 -3.27 -12.45 -11.80
CA LEU A 87 -2.64 -11.53 -12.74
C LEU A 87 -1.42 -10.81 -12.18
N GLY A 88 -1.28 -10.68 -10.87
CA GLY A 88 -0.12 -10.03 -10.26
C GLY A 88 1.08 -10.96 -10.06
N ARG A 89 0.82 -12.27 -9.92
CA ARG A 89 1.86 -13.27 -9.61
C ARG A 89 1.81 -14.47 -10.52
N CYS A 90 0.71 -15.22 -10.50
CA CYS A 90 0.65 -16.56 -11.11
C CYS A 90 0.96 -16.53 -12.61
N LEU A 91 0.19 -15.77 -13.39
CA LEU A 91 0.34 -15.68 -14.84
C LEU A 91 1.65 -14.99 -15.26
N PRO A 92 2.02 -13.79 -14.74
CA PRO A 92 3.28 -13.15 -15.11
C PRO A 92 4.50 -14.03 -14.85
N GLU A 93 4.57 -14.71 -13.71
CA GLU A 93 5.70 -15.60 -13.40
C GLU A 93 5.70 -16.84 -14.27
N HIS A 94 4.53 -17.42 -14.55
CA HIS A 94 4.43 -18.58 -15.44
C HIS A 94 4.83 -18.25 -16.88
N MET A 95 4.48 -17.05 -17.36
CA MET A 95 4.71 -16.61 -18.74
C MET A 95 6.02 -15.82 -18.93
N ALA A 96 6.77 -15.54 -17.86
CA ALA A 96 7.95 -14.67 -17.89
C ALA A 96 8.99 -15.11 -18.95
N HIS A 97 9.10 -16.41 -19.19
CA HIS A 97 10.09 -17.01 -20.07
C HIS A 97 9.51 -17.60 -21.36
N TRP A 98 8.21 -17.45 -21.63
CA TRP A 98 7.58 -18.00 -22.83
C TRP A 98 8.24 -17.50 -24.12
N HIS A 99 8.73 -16.26 -24.15
CA HIS A 99 9.45 -15.71 -25.30
C HIS A 99 10.70 -16.53 -25.67
N ALA A 100 11.37 -17.12 -24.69
CA ALA A 100 12.55 -17.96 -24.90
C ALA A 100 12.16 -19.44 -25.05
N TRP A 101 11.15 -19.89 -24.31
CA TRP A 101 10.77 -21.31 -24.30
C TRP A 101 9.91 -21.73 -25.48
N SER A 102 9.14 -20.82 -26.08
CA SER A 102 8.28 -21.10 -27.24
C SER A 102 9.03 -21.61 -28.48
N GLN A 103 10.35 -21.45 -28.51
CA GLN A 103 11.22 -21.95 -29.58
C GLN A 103 11.67 -23.40 -29.37
N ARG A 104 11.29 -24.03 -28.25
CA ARG A 104 11.69 -25.39 -27.88
C ARG A 104 10.60 -26.39 -28.22
N ASP A 105 11.01 -27.61 -28.55
CA ASP A 105 10.08 -28.71 -28.84
C ASP A 105 9.27 -29.15 -27.60
N ASP A 106 9.86 -29.03 -26.40
CA ASP A 106 9.22 -29.37 -25.10
C ASP A 106 8.42 -28.20 -24.49
N PHE A 107 8.11 -27.16 -25.27
CA PHE A 107 7.45 -25.97 -24.73
C PHE A 107 6.06 -26.29 -24.18
N MET A 108 5.25 -27.04 -24.93
CA MET A 108 3.87 -27.35 -24.55
C MET A 108 3.79 -28.15 -23.24
N ASP A 109 4.79 -28.99 -22.95
CA ASP A 109 4.88 -29.72 -21.67
C ASP A 109 5.13 -28.79 -20.46
N ARG A 110 5.62 -27.57 -20.72
CA ARG A 110 5.89 -26.54 -19.72
C ARG A 110 4.72 -25.57 -19.54
N VAL A 111 3.83 -25.47 -20.51
CA VAL A 111 2.60 -24.67 -20.40
C VAL A 111 1.70 -25.32 -19.35
N GLY A 112 1.29 -24.52 -18.35
CA GLY A 112 0.62 -25.01 -17.16
C GLY A 112 -0.91 -25.07 -17.29
N PHE A 113 -1.46 -24.66 -18.43
CA PHE A 113 -2.90 -24.55 -18.68
C PHE A 113 -3.18 -24.74 -20.17
N GLU A 114 -4.44 -24.91 -20.57
CA GLU A 114 -4.82 -25.24 -21.96
C GLU A 114 -4.72 -24.04 -22.95
N ALA A 115 -3.56 -23.41 -23.03
CA ALA A 115 -3.28 -22.35 -23.98
C ALA A 115 -2.93 -22.88 -25.38
N THR A 116 -3.46 -22.23 -26.40
CA THR A 116 -3.17 -22.50 -27.82
C THR A 116 -2.74 -21.21 -28.53
N GLU A 117 -2.23 -21.34 -29.75
CA GLU A 117 -1.82 -20.20 -30.60
C GLU A 117 -0.84 -19.21 -29.93
N ILE A 118 0.03 -19.73 -29.07
CA ILE A 118 0.91 -18.92 -28.22
C ILE A 118 1.92 -18.16 -29.08
N LYS A 119 1.99 -16.84 -28.90
CA LYS A 119 3.04 -15.97 -29.43
C LYS A 119 3.59 -15.13 -28.29
N ALA A 120 4.87 -15.31 -28.00
CA ALA A 120 5.54 -14.61 -26.92
C ALA A 120 6.71 -13.80 -27.46
N THR A 121 6.76 -12.52 -27.08
CA THR A 121 7.80 -11.58 -27.52
C THR A 121 8.35 -10.83 -26.34
N ARG A 122 9.61 -10.41 -26.45
CA ARG A 122 10.29 -9.57 -25.47
C ARG A 122 10.94 -8.39 -26.17
N THR A 123 10.61 -7.19 -25.73
CA THR A 123 11.20 -5.95 -26.20
C THR A 123 11.77 -5.17 -25.02
N THR A 124 12.66 -4.23 -25.31
CA THR A 124 13.17 -3.27 -24.33
C THR A 124 12.79 -1.88 -24.81
N GLU A 125 12.03 -1.17 -24.01
CA GLU A 125 11.67 0.22 -24.23
C GLU A 125 12.61 1.11 -23.40
N GLU A 126 13.04 2.23 -23.97
CA GLU A 126 13.77 3.28 -23.23
C GLU A 126 12.75 4.35 -22.81
N ASP A 127 12.48 4.44 -21.51
CA ASP A 127 11.63 5.48 -20.92
C ASP A 127 12.53 6.44 -20.12
N GLY A 128 13.03 7.45 -20.83
CA GLY A 128 14.02 8.38 -20.30
C GLY A 128 15.35 7.68 -19.96
N VAL A 129 15.67 7.57 -18.67
CA VAL A 129 16.90 6.93 -18.17
C VAL A 129 16.68 5.45 -17.83
N ARG A 130 15.44 4.97 -17.83
CA ARG A 130 15.10 3.60 -17.42
C ARG A 130 14.91 2.70 -18.64
N LYS A 131 15.46 1.49 -18.54
CA LYS A 131 15.19 0.40 -19.48
C LYS A 131 14.01 -0.41 -18.96
N VAL A 132 12.89 -0.35 -19.66
CA VAL A 132 11.69 -1.12 -19.34
C VAL A 132 11.67 -2.37 -20.21
N VAL A 133 11.68 -3.54 -19.59
CA VAL A 133 11.56 -4.80 -20.30
C VAL A 133 10.09 -5.13 -20.46
N VAL A 134 9.62 -5.28 -21.69
CA VAL A 134 8.22 -5.57 -22.00
C VAL A 134 8.11 -6.98 -22.57
N ASN A 135 7.44 -7.86 -21.83
CA ASN A 135 7.06 -9.18 -22.29
C ASN A 135 5.61 -9.15 -22.74
N THR A 136 5.35 -9.49 -24.00
CA THR A 136 4.00 -9.60 -24.56
C THR A 136 3.72 -11.03 -24.92
N ASN A 137 2.69 -11.61 -24.31
CA ASN A 137 2.24 -12.98 -24.55
C ASN A 137 0.81 -12.95 -25.07
N ASP A 138 0.63 -13.28 -26.34
CA ASP A 138 -0.67 -13.53 -26.97
C ASP A 138 -0.94 -15.04 -26.95
N PHE A 139 -2.16 -15.43 -26.62
CA PHE A 139 -2.59 -16.83 -26.57
C PHE A 139 -4.11 -16.95 -26.68
N THR A 140 -4.58 -18.15 -27.03
CA THR A 140 -6.01 -18.49 -27.07
C THR A 140 -6.32 -19.46 -25.94
N PHE A 141 -7.39 -19.20 -25.19
CA PHE A 141 -7.90 -20.08 -24.13
C PHE A 141 -9.41 -20.17 -24.26
N ARG A 142 -9.97 -21.38 -24.31
CA ARG A 142 -11.40 -21.65 -24.51
C ARG A 142 -12.01 -20.81 -25.66
N ASP A 143 -11.34 -20.86 -26.81
CA ASP A 143 -11.72 -20.16 -28.05
C ASP A 143 -11.76 -18.62 -27.94
N ARG A 144 -11.09 -18.05 -26.93
CA ARG A 144 -10.97 -16.60 -26.75
C ARG A 144 -9.51 -16.17 -26.76
N GLN A 145 -9.24 -15.10 -27.51
CA GLN A 145 -7.91 -14.53 -27.58
C GLN A 145 -7.64 -13.63 -26.36
N TYR A 146 -6.48 -13.84 -25.76
CA TYR A 146 -5.98 -13.08 -24.63
C TYR A 146 -4.58 -12.54 -24.92
N ARG A 147 -4.26 -11.41 -24.31
CA ARG A 147 -2.91 -10.86 -24.28
C ARG A 147 -2.53 -10.43 -22.87
N LEU A 148 -1.41 -10.94 -22.39
CA LEU A 148 -0.75 -10.47 -21.17
C LEU A 148 0.49 -9.68 -21.55
N VAL A 149 0.51 -8.39 -21.21
CA VAL A 149 1.70 -7.53 -21.33
C VAL A 149 2.23 -7.28 -19.94
N PHE A 150 3.47 -7.68 -19.70
CA PHE A 150 4.19 -7.42 -18.45
C PHE A 150 5.35 -6.47 -18.72
N ARG A 151 5.32 -5.30 -18.07
CA ARG A 151 6.34 -4.25 -18.18
C ARG A 151 7.15 -4.22 -16.89
N ASP A 152 8.38 -4.73 -16.90
CA ASP A 152 9.31 -4.65 -15.78
C ASP A 152 10.12 -3.36 -15.90
N SER A 153 9.89 -2.42 -14.99
CA SER A 153 10.59 -1.13 -14.95
C SER A 153 11.92 -1.19 -14.20
N GLY A 154 12.30 -2.37 -13.70
CA GLY A 154 13.51 -2.58 -12.93
C GLY A 154 13.42 -2.00 -11.51
N VAL A 155 14.58 -1.76 -10.92
CA VAL A 155 14.73 -1.21 -9.57
C VAL A 155 14.26 0.24 -9.55
N SER A 156 13.54 0.61 -8.49
CA SER A 156 13.23 2.01 -8.17
C SER A 156 14.48 2.90 -8.21
N SER A 157 14.32 4.17 -8.61
CA SER A 157 15.44 5.13 -8.65
C SER A 157 15.80 5.72 -7.30
N SER A 158 15.12 5.32 -6.23
CA SER A 158 15.41 5.76 -4.87
C SER A 158 16.68 5.08 -4.34
N PRO A 159 17.62 5.82 -3.72
CA PRO A 159 18.77 5.22 -3.05
C PRO A 159 18.31 4.20 -2.00
N ASP A 160 18.97 3.05 -1.94
CA ASP A 160 18.67 1.91 -1.04
C ASP A 160 17.29 1.24 -1.24
N ASP A 161 16.59 1.55 -2.33
CA ASP A 161 15.33 0.88 -2.66
C ASP A 161 15.60 -0.41 -3.43
N HIS A 162 15.31 -1.54 -2.80
CA HIS A 162 15.47 -2.87 -3.37
C HIS A 162 14.17 -3.40 -3.98
N VAL A 163 13.19 -2.52 -4.23
CA VAL A 163 11.92 -2.87 -4.82
C VAL A 163 11.95 -2.71 -6.34
N HIS A 164 11.71 -3.81 -7.03
CA HIS A 164 11.35 -3.82 -8.44
C HIS A 164 9.90 -3.38 -8.62
N ILE A 165 9.64 -2.59 -9.65
CA ILE A 165 8.30 -2.12 -10.00
C ILE A 165 7.95 -2.66 -11.38
N GLY A 166 6.78 -3.26 -11.50
CA GLY A 166 6.25 -3.78 -12.75
C GLY A 166 4.81 -3.35 -12.98
N GLU A 167 4.36 -3.44 -14.22
CA GLU A 167 3.01 -3.11 -14.63
C GLU A 167 2.46 -4.26 -15.48
N VAL A 168 1.27 -4.76 -15.12
CA VAL A 168 0.59 -5.86 -15.82
C VAL A 168 -0.62 -5.29 -16.56
N HIS A 169 -0.70 -5.52 -17.86
CA HIS A 169 -1.89 -5.23 -18.65
C HIS A 169 -2.46 -6.53 -19.17
N PHE A 170 -3.75 -6.74 -18.94
CA PHE A 170 -4.46 -7.91 -19.43
C PHE A 170 -5.55 -7.48 -20.42
N TYR A 171 -5.57 -8.11 -21.58
CA TYR A 171 -6.50 -7.85 -22.66
C TYR A 171 -7.33 -9.10 -22.96
N ALA A 172 -8.65 -8.91 -23.12
CA ALA A 172 -9.56 -9.89 -23.67
C ALA A 172 -9.97 -9.42 -25.08
N GLY A 173 -9.46 -10.09 -26.11
CA GLY A 173 -9.40 -9.55 -27.47
C GLY A 173 -8.66 -8.21 -27.51
N GLU A 174 -9.26 -7.20 -28.13
CA GLU A 174 -8.70 -5.84 -28.24
C GLU A 174 -8.93 -4.98 -26.98
N SER A 175 -9.76 -5.43 -26.05
CA SER A 175 -10.12 -4.64 -24.87
C SER A 175 -9.15 -4.87 -23.72
N ARG A 176 -8.45 -3.81 -23.28
CA ARG A 176 -7.75 -3.84 -21.99
C ARG A 176 -8.77 -3.92 -20.85
N VAL A 177 -8.82 -5.07 -20.20
CA VAL A 177 -9.79 -5.36 -19.14
C VAL A 177 -9.19 -5.19 -17.75
N ALA A 178 -7.86 -5.30 -17.62
CA ALA A 178 -7.19 -5.03 -16.34
C ALA A 178 -5.83 -4.36 -16.53
N LYS A 179 -5.49 -3.51 -15.57
CA LYS A 179 -4.20 -2.84 -15.46
C LYS A 179 -3.81 -2.77 -13.98
N PHE A 180 -2.71 -3.41 -13.62
CA PHE A 180 -2.20 -3.48 -12.25
C PHE A 180 -0.76 -3.00 -12.18
N ASP A 181 -0.43 -2.42 -11.04
CA ASP A 181 0.95 -2.22 -10.64
C ASP A 181 1.34 -3.37 -9.70
N VAL A 182 2.54 -3.90 -9.90
CA VAL A 182 3.11 -4.97 -9.09
C VAL A 182 4.48 -4.57 -8.57
N THR A 183 4.84 -5.10 -7.42
CA THR A 183 6.15 -4.87 -6.81
C THR A 183 6.81 -6.19 -6.44
N LYS A 184 8.14 -6.19 -6.43
CA LYS A 184 8.94 -7.34 -6.03
C LYS A 184 10.10 -6.87 -5.16
N ASP A 185 10.13 -7.34 -3.92
CA ASP A 185 11.13 -6.95 -2.92
C ASP A 185 12.38 -7.84 -3.02
N LEU A 186 13.47 -7.34 -3.62
CA LEU A 186 14.67 -8.15 -3.88
C LEU A 186 15.44 -8.59 -2.63
N MET A 187 15.13 -8.04 -1.45
CA MET A 187 15.78 -8.47 -0.20
C MET A 187 15.28 -9.83 0.29
N LYS A 188 14.24 -10.39 -0.32
CA LYS A 188 13.71 -11.71 0.01
C LYS A 188 14.25 -12.76 -0.97
N GLU A 189 14.80 -13.84 -0.41
CA GLU A 189 15.46 -14.93 -1.14
C GLU A 189 14.52 -15.67 -2.13
N TYR A 190 13.22 -15.60 -1.91
CA TYR A 190 12.16 -16.12 -2.79
C TYR A 190 11.16 -15.02 -3.16
N SER A 191 11.67 -13.84 -3.51
CA SER A 191 10.80 -12.73 -3.85
C SER A 191 9.97 -13.04 -5.09
N GLU A 192 8.69 -12.72 -5.00
CA GLU A 192 7.67 -12.93 -6.02
C GLU A 192 6.98 -11.61 -6.29
N TRP A 193 6.38 -11.49 -7.47
CA TRP A 193 5.60 -10.30 -7.78
C TRP A 193 4.34 -10.25 -6.91
N GLN A 194 4.07 -9.08 -6.35
CA GLN A 194 2.93 -8.84 -5.48
C GLN A 194 2.12 -7.69 -6.04
N PHE A 195 0.80 -7.82 -5.96
CA PHE A 195 -0.13 -6.75 -6.32
C PHE A 195 0.11 -5.52 -5.43
N ALA A 196 0.33 -4.36 -6.06
CA ALA A 196 0.50 -3.08 -5.37
C ALA A 196 -0.75 -2.21 -5.52
N ASP A 197 -1.18 -1.96 -6.76
CA ASP A 197 -2.33 -1.10 -7.02
C ASP A 197 -3.10 -1.44 -8.32
N LEU A 198 -4.33 -0.93 -8.42
CA LEU A 198 -5.25 -1.15 -9.54
C LEU A 198 -5.51 0.16 -10.28
N THR A 199 -5.00 0.27 -11.50
CA THR A 199 -5.13 1.48 -12.33
C THR A 199 -6.14 1.34 -13.47
N GLY A 200 -6.63 0.13 -13.74
CA GLY A 200 -7.69 -0.11 -14.72
C GLY A 200 -8.38 -1.45 -14.51
N PHE A 201 -9.72 -1.46 -14.60
CA PHE A 201 -10.49 -2.67 -14.35
C PHE A 201 -11.84 -2.63 -15.06
N ARG A 202 -12.20 -3.72 -15.75
CA ARG A 202 -13.49 -3.93 -16.40
C ARG A 202 -14.00 -5.31 -16.01
N VAL A 203 -15.16 -5.37 -15.38
CA VAL A 203 -15.80 -6.65 -15.04
C VAL A 203 -16.22 -7.38 -16.31
N GLY A 204 -15.98 -8.68 -16.38
CA GLY A 204 -16.36 -9.50 -17.52
C GLY A 204 -16.07 -10.98 -17.29
N THR A 205 -16.46 -11.82 -18.25
CA THR A 205 -16.29 -13.28 -18.22
C THR A 205 -14.83 -13.72 -18.11
N TRP A 206 -13.91 -12.90 -18.64
CA TRP A 206 -12.46 -13.13 -18.53
C TRP A 206 -11.98 -13.36 -17.10
N MET A 207 -12.68 -12.81 -16.09
CA MET A 207 -12.29 -12.95 -14.68
C MET A 207 -12.34 -14.41 -14.22
N GLN A 208 -13.37 -15.17 -14.61
CA GLN A 208 -13.48 -16.59 -14.27
C GLN A 208 -12.40 -17.39 -15.00
N GLU A 209 -12.19 -17.10 -16.28
CA GLU A 209 -11.19 -17.79 -17.10
C GLU A 209 -9.76 -17.57 -16.60
N VAL A 210 -9.44 -16.36 -16.12
CA VAL A 210 -8.14 -16.08 -15.47
C VAL A 210 -7.94 -16.87 -14.19
N LEU A 211 -9.00 -17.10 -13.41
CA LEU A 211 -8.93 -17.96 -12.22
C LEU A 211 -8.73 -19.42 -12.59
N ASP A 212 -9.39 -19.88 -13.65
CA ASP A 212 -9.22 -21.24 -14.17
C ASP A 212 -7.78 -21.45 -14.68
N MET A 213 -7.23 -20.50 -15.46
CA MET A 213 -5.82 -20.52 -15.88
C MET A 213 -4.87 -20.61 -14.68
N ALA A 214 -5.11 -19.81 -13.63
CA ALA A 214 -4.28 -19.84 -12.44
C ALA A 214 -4.36 -21.17 -11.69
N ALA A 215 -5.56 -21.76 -11.59
CA ALA A 215 -5.77 -23.05 -10.96
C ALA A 215 -5.09 -24.19 -11.74
N GLU A 216 -5.19 -24.19 -13.07
CA GLU A 216 -4.50 -25.15 -13.94
C GLU A 216 -2.97 -25.06 -13.76
N ILE A 217 -2.41 -23.84 -13.73
CA ILE A 217 -0.98 -23.62 -13.49
C ILE A 217 -0.54 -24.19 -12.14
N GLU A 218 -1.29 -23.91 -11.07
CA GLU A 218 -0.99 -24.42 -9.74
C GLU A 218 -1.05 -25.95 -9.69
N ALA A 219 -2.09 -26.55 -10.28
CA ALA A 219 -2.24 -28.00 -10.37
C ALA A 219 -1.08 -28.66 -11.15
N SER A 220 -0.70 -28.07 -12.28
CA SER A 220 0.44 -28.53 -13.09
C SER A 220 1.76 -28.47 -12.30
N ARG A 221 2.00 -27.39 -11.54
CA ARG A 221 3.18 -27.27 -10.66
C ARG A 221 3.18 -28.31 -9.54
N ALA A 222 2.03 -28.52 -8.88
CA ALA A 222 1.90 -29.49 -7.81
C ALA A 222 2.13 -30.92 -8.33
N GLN A 223 1.56 -31.26 -9.48
CA GLN A 223 1.74 -32.58 -10.10
C GLN A 223 3.21 -32.85 -10.44
N LYS A 224 3.92 -31.87 -11.02
CA LYS A 224 5.35 -31.98 -11.34
C LYS A 224 6.23 -32.15 -10.09
N MET A 225 5.87 -31.49 -8.99
CA MET A 225 6.60 -31.63 -7.74
C MET A 225 6.36 -33.00 -7.08
N ASN A 226 5.12 -33.48 -7.12
CA ASN A 226 4.78 -34.81 -6.62
C ASN A 226 5.43 -35.91 -7.45
N SER A 227 5.43 -35.82 -8.78
CA SER A 227 6.07 -36.83 -9.63
C SER A 227 7.57 -36.95 -9.35
N PHE A 228 8.26 -35.83 -9.09
CA PHE A 228 9.66 -35.85 -8.71
C PHE A 228 9.90 -36.55 -7.35
N SER A 229 9.02 -36.31 -6.38
CA SER A 229 9.09 -36.98 -5.07
C SER A 229 8.78 -38.48 -5.20
N ASP A 230 7.79 -38.83 -6.01
CA ASP A 230 7.38 -40.22 -6.25
C ASP A 230 8.47 -40.99 -7.01
N ASP A 231 9.07 -40.39 -8.04
CA ASP A 231 10.17 -41.01 -8.78
C ASP A 231 11.40 -41.21 -7.91
N ARG A 232 11.71 -40.23 -7.05
CA ARG A 232 12.78 -40.37 -6.05
C ARG A 232 12.46 -41.46 -5.03
N ALA A 233 11.21 -41.57 -4.59
CA ALA A 233 10.78 -42.61 -3.66
C ALA A 233 10.84 -44.01 -4.30
N ARG A 234 10.46 -44.14 -5.58
CA ARG A 234 10.61 -45.38 -6.35
C ARG A 234 12.07 -45.76 -6.52
N GLN A 235 12.92 -44.82 -6.92
CA GLN A 235 14.35 -45.07 -7.06
C GLN A 235 14.98 -45.49 -5.72
N ALA A 236 14.62 -44.81 -4.62
CA ALA A 236 15.08 -45.20 -3.30
C ALA A 236 14.57 -46.59 -2.90
N ALA A 237 13.32 -46.93 -3.20
CA ALA A 237 12.77 -48.26 -2.94
C ALA A 237 13.48 -49.36 -3.74
N ASP A 238 13.88 -49.08 -4.99
CA ASP A 238 14.64 -50.02 -5.83
C ASP A 238 16.07 -50.23 -5.32
N GLU A 239 16.67 -49.23 -4.66
CA GLU A 239 18.02 -49.31 -4.08
C GLU A 239 18.04 -49.86 -2.64
N ILE A 240 16.91 -49.83 -1.93
CA ILE A 240 16.79 -50.29 -0.54
C ILE A 240 16.36 -51.76 -0.52
N ASP A 241 17.31 -52.65 -0.22
CA ASP A 241 17.06 -54.05 0.12
C ASP A 241 16.87 -54.20 1.64
N LEU A 242 15.68 -54.60 2.07
CA LEU A 242 15.34 -54.85 3.48
C LEU A 242 15.43 -56.34 3.88
N GLY A 243 15.98 -57.19 3.01
CA GLY A 243 16.19 -58.63 3.25
C GLY A 243 15.30 -59.54 2.40
#